data_AF-A0A183NVX2-F1
#
_entry.id   AF-A0A183NVX2-F1
#
_cell.length_a   1.000
_cell.length_b   1.000
_cell.length_c   1.000
_cell.angle_alpha   90.00
_cell.angle_beta   90.00
_cell.angle_gamma   90.00
#
_symmetry.space_group_name_H-M   'P 1'
#
loop_
_entity.id
_entity.type
_entity.pdbx_description
1 polymer ?
#
loop_
_entity_poly.entity_id
_entity_poly.type
_entity_poly.pdbx_seq_one_letter_code
_entity_poly.pdbx_strand_id
1 'polypeptide(L)'
;MPRVCIYGKRYLFYDVFYGEGFNLKRDVYIRIANTVRLLRDPSQIPNFALHDINVKNLTGEDWILVLPPWGPLPHWFNDRSYERYTNHSYFNNWSGIPWSMFFDLNSLSLFIPVMDLIEFQRSNVLDSQQSLLNRSSNHPLTIDLALQLVRGDFNEKLGQYSNVNNRKVDFCPFELRELYRLNDSTLSSSSSFSRPIELFEGSSFNLQNGILPMTASAYDCITGDLEPVHLAPFLIQLIKNSEKPITTLYLDSAQSIIHGHWSEWSQEYWTVRRSITIAKHLRDIGDNYRGAYLHSNDISDRTVSPSIVEHLGPGSSWLRPQWPLSPALGGPYVAVHWRRGDFVTTSTNATTTTVTTTSRSPNNVSAAQQILNAVKIFNQYEDHYIDTIYLATDANKEELENLKSLLYPLQVFHFEPTESEWISYGPGGSAIIDQWICAHARYFIGTSLSTFTYRIIEERSIMGFLLNTTLNNFCSNGPIYLYKPNYYNTELSTCQSLTEWPVIYEKQYTISSSSSPSSLSPMINDELLSNEYIKDDL
;
A
#
# COMPACT_ATOMS: atom_id res chain seq x y z
N MET A 1 -4.98 31.42 -31.27
CA MET A 1 -5.99 30.35 -31.39
C MET A 1 -6.60 30.13 -30.02
N PRO A 2 -7.93 30.08 -29.87
CA PRO A 2 -8.52 29.76 -28.58
C PRO A 2 -8.18 28.30 -28.25
N ARG A 3 -7.64 28.08 -27.05
CA ARG A 3 -7.34 26.75 -26.49
C ARG A 3 -8.66 26.00 -26.36
N VAL A 4 -8.84 24.94 -27.14
CA VAL A 4 -9.96 24.01 -26.96
C VAL A 4 -9.71 23.26 -25.66
N CYS A 5 -10.34 23.71 -24.58
CA CYS A 5 -10.39 22.97 -23.33
C CYS A 5 -11.44 21.86 -23.48
N ILE A 6 -11.01 20.60 -23.54
CA ILE A 6 -11.90 19.46 -23.35
C ILE A 6 -11.79 19.07 -21.87
N TYR A 7 -12.45 19.80 -20.96
CA TYR A 7 -12.56 19.38 -19.56
C TYR A 7 -13.66 18.32 -19.45
N GLY A 8 -13.32 17.06 -19.76
CA GLY A 8 -14.11 15.90 -19.36
C GLY A 8 -13.44 15.24 -18.15
N LYS A 9 -14.17 15.04 -17.06
CA LYS A 9 -13.69 14.20 -15.95
C LYS A 9 -13.46 12.78 -16.47
N ARG A 10 -12.35 12.16 -16.08
CA ARG A 10 -12.07 10.75 -16.39
C ARG A 10 -11.85 9.98 -15.10
N TYR A 11 -12.18 8.69 -15.12
CA TYR A 11 -12.10 7.83 -13.95
C TYR A 11 -11.21 6.64 -14.27
N LEU A 12 -10.20 6.41 -13.43
CA LEU A 12 -9.38 5.22 -13.47
C LEU A 12 -9.80 4.29 -12.34
N PHE A 13 -10.09 3.05 -12.69
CA PHE A 13 -10.36 1.93 -11.80
C PHE A 13 -9.21 0.95 -11.92
N TYR A 14 -8.99 0.16 -10.88
CA TYR A 14 -8.06 -0.95 -10.95
C TYR A 14 -8.49 -2.05 -10.01
N ASP A 15 -8.01 -3.26 -10.25
CA ASP A 15 -8.04 -4.32 -9.24
C ASP A 15 -6.75 -5.14 -9.28
N VAL A 16 -6.57 -5.92 -8.23
CA VAL A 16 -5.43 -6.77 -7.97
C VAL A 16 -5.94 -8.19 -7.81
N PHE A 17 -5.18 -9.16 -8.32
CA PHE A 17 -5.49 -10.58 -8.18
C PHE A 17 -6.03 -10.95 -6.78
N TYR A 18 -7.12 -11.71 -6.73
CA TYR A 18 -7.89 -11.97 -5.51
C TYR A 18 -7.06 -12.60 -4.39
N GLY A 19 -6.00 -13.34 -4.73
CA GLY A 19 -5.10 -13.96 -3.76
C GLY A 19 -4.19 -12.99 -3.02
N GLU A 20 -4.08 -11.73 -3.46
CA GLU A 20 -3.09 -10.80 -2.93
C GLU A 20 -3.42 -10.20 -1.57
N GLY A 21 -2.35 -9.97 -0.80
CA GLY A 21 -2.34 -9.45 0.56
C GLY A 21 -2.90 -8.04 0.73
N PHE A 22 -3.51 -7.72 1.88
CA PHE A 22 -3.92 -6.34 2.24
C PHE A 22 -2.78 -5.33 2.07
N ASN A 23 -1.58 -5.67 2.57
CA ASN A 23 -0.41 -4.81 2.51
C ASN A 23 0.23 -4.73 1.12
N LEU A 24 0.10 -5.77 0.28
CA LEU A 24 0.54 -5.69 -1.12
C LEU A 24 -0.39 -4.79 -1.93
N LYS A 25 -1.72 -4.87 -1.72
CA LYS A 25 -2.68 -3.98 -2.37
C LYS A 25 -2.42 -2.50 -2.06
N ARG A 26 -1.94 -2.17 -0.85
CA ARG A 26 -1.46 -0.81 -0.48
C ARG A 26 -0.22 -0.39 -1.29
N ASP A 27 0.68 -1.32 -1.56
CA ASP A 27 1.84 -1.06 -2.40
C ASP A 27 1.46 -0.88 -3.89
N VAL A 28 0.48 -1.64 -4.38
CA VAL A 28 -0.09 -1.44 -5.73
C VAL A 28 -0.72 -0.05 -5.87
N TYR A 29 -1.41 0.44 -4.83
CA TYR A 29 -1.94 1.81 -4.83
C TYR A 29 -0.86 2.85 -5.12
N ILE A 30 0.35 2.71 -4.55
CA ILE A 30 1.46 3.65 -4.81
C ILE A 30 1.80 3.70 -6.31
N ARG A 31 1.87 2.53 -6.94
CA ARG A 31 2.16 2.39 -8.38
C ARG A 31 1.05 3.02 -9.24
N ILE A 32 -0.21 2.71 -8.93
CA ILE A 32 -1.37 3.24 -9.65
C ILE A 32 -1.49 4.76 -9.47
N ALA A 33 -1.31 5.26 -8.25
CA ALA A 33 -1.42 6.69 -7.97
C ALA A 33 -0.34 7.50 -8.71
N ASN A 34 0.87 6.95 -8.83
CA ASN A 34 1.91 7.53 -9.67
C ASN A 34 1.60 7.47 -11.18
N THR A 35 0.91 6.42 -11.66
CA THR A 35 0.38 6.41 -13.03
C THR A 35 -0.65 7.53 -13.23
N VAL A 36 -1.60 7.69 -12.31
CA VAL A 36 -2.61 8.76 -12.37
C VAL A 36 -1.98 10.16 -12.32
N ARG A 37 -0.96 10.36 -11.47
CA ARG A 37 -0.16 11.59 -11.44
C ARG A 37 0.37 11.96 -12.83
N LEU A 38 0.92 11.00 -13.57
CA LEU A 38 1.43 11.22 -14.92
C LEU A 38 0.33 11.42 -15.98
N LEU A 39 -0.84 10.80 -15.82
CA LEU A 39 -2.00 11.07 -16.68
C LEU A 39 -2.53 12.51 -16.49
N ARG A 40 -2.49 13.02 -15.25
CA ARG A 40 -2.90 14.38 -14.87
C ARG A 40 -1.86 15.45 -15.21
N ASP A 41 -0.59 15.09 -15.24
CA ASP A 41 0.49 15.99 -15.63
C ASP A 41 1.56 15.27 -16.46
N PRO A 42 1.31 15.10 -17.78
CA PRO A 42 2.25 14.46 -18.69
C PRO A 42 3.60 15.17 -18.81
N SER A 43 3.72 16.42 -18.34
CA SER A 43 5.00 17.13 -18.36
C SER A 43 6.06 16.48 -17.45
N GLN A 44 5.60 15.73 -16.44
CA GLN A 44 6.45 15.01 -15.47
C GLN A 44 7.01 13.70 -16.02
N ILE A 45 6.55 13.23 -17.19
CA ILE A 45 7.07 12.00 -17.82
C ILE A 45 8.55 12.21 -18.20
N PRO A 46 9.49 11.35 -17.76
CA PRO A 46 10.89 11.47 -18.15
C PRO A 46 11.10 11.33 -19.67
N ASN A 47 12.05 12.05 -20.25
CA ASN A 47 12.29 12.01 -21.71
C ASN A 47 12.61 10.60 -22.22
N PHE A 48 13.34 9.80 -21.44
CA PHE A 48 13.68 8.42 -21.82
C PHE A 48 12.47 7.48 -21.89
N ALA A 49 11.35 7.85 -21.26
CA ALA A 49 10.16 7.02 -21.16
C ALA A 49 9.10 7.35 -22.21
N LEU A 50 9.33 8.38 -23.04
CA LEU A 50 8.37 8.82 -24.06
C LEU A 50 8.31 7.91 -25.27
N HIS A 51 9.40 7.23 -25.66
CA HIS A 51 9.40 6.32 -26.82
C HIS A 51 8.81 6.92 -28.11
N ASP A 52 9.21 8.16 -28.44
CA ASP A 52 8.71 8.95 -29.57
C ASP A 52 7.22 9.35 -29.48
N ILE A 53 6.58 9.13 -28.32
CA ILE A 53 5.21 9.56 -28.04
C ILE A 53 5.21 11.05 -27.65
N ASN A 54 4.62 11.90 -28.48
CA ASN A 54 4.52 13.34 -28.22
C ASN A 54 3.32 13.68 -27.32
N VAL A 55 3.48 13.46 -26.00
CA VAL A 55 2.43 13.70 -24.99
C VAL A 55 2.74 14.81 -23.98
N LYS A 56 3.99 15.29 -23.89
CA LYS A 56 4.40 16.28 -22.87
C LYS A 56 3.65 17.60 -22.90
N ASN A 57 3.27 18.03 -24.10
CA ASN A 57 2.57 19.30 -24.31
C ASN A 57 1.05 19.17 -24.17
N LEU A 58 0.54 17.98 -23.87
CA LEU A 58 -0.87 17.79 -23.59
C LEU A 58 -1.16 18.31 -22.19
N THR A 59 -2.16 19.17 -22.06
CA THR A 59 -2.73 19.51 -20.76
C THR A 59 -3.37 18.24 -20.21
N GLY A 60 -2.92 17.78 -19.05
CA GLY A 60 -3.46 16.56 -18.48
C GLY A 60 -4.94 16.69 -18.16
N GLU A 61 -5.63 15.56 -18.25
CA GLU A 61 -7.07 15.48 -18.06
C GLU A 61 -7.38 15.36 -16.57
N ASP A 62 -8.62 15.67 -16.19
CA ASP A 62 -9.04 15.59 -14.80
C ASP A 62 -9.35 14.14 -14.40
N TRP A 63 -8.27 13.34 -14.28
CA TRP A 63 -8.32 11.95 -13.84
C TRP A 63 -8.59 11.85 -12.34
N ILE A 64 -9.61 11.09 -11.98
CA ILE A 64 -9.96 10.72 -10.62
C ILE A 64 -9.71 9.22 -10.46
N LEU A 65 -8.99 8.85 -9.41
CA LEU A 65 -8.77 7.44 -9.08
C LEU A 65 -9.94 6.92 -8.24
N VAL A 66 -10.68 5.96 -8.78
CA VAL A 66 -11.73 5.26 -8.04
C VAL A 66 -11.12 4.07 -7.33
N LEU A 67 -11.17 4.09 -6.00
CA LEU A 67 -10.48 3.14 -5.15
C LEU A 67 -11.22 1.78 -5.15
N PRO A 68 -10.50 0.66 -5.34
CA PRO A 68 -11.11 -0.66 -5.32
C PRO A 68 -11.64 -0.97 -3.93
N PRO A 69 -12.87 -1.49 -3.80
CA PRO A 69 -13.34 -1.93 -2.50
C PRO A 69 -12.44 -3.03 -1.92
N TRP A 70 -12.27 -3.05 -0.61
CA TRP A 70 -11.57 -4.13 0.05
C TRP A 70 -12.46 -5.37 0.18
N GLY A 71 -11.79 -6.50 0.01
CA GLY A 71 -12.27 -7.80 0.39
C GLY A 71 -13.34 -8.43 -0.53
N PRO A 72 -13.55 -9.74 -0.38
CA PRO A 72 -12.98 -10.57 0.68
C PRO A 72 -11.54 -10.97 0.39
N LEU A 73 -10.65 -10.86 1.38
CA LEU A 73 -9.24 -11.22 1.22
C LEU A 73 -8.98 -12.61 1.83
N PRO A 74 -8.48 -13.61 1.07
CA PRO A 74 -8.34 -14.99 1.56
C PRO A 74 -7.53 -15.12 2.86
N HIS A 75 -6.46 -14.35 3.02
CA HIS A 75 -5.61 -14.39 4.20
C HIS A 75 -6.28 -13.85 5.47
N TRP A 76 -7.35 -13.04 5.37
CA TRP A 76 -8.15 -12.64 6.54
C TRP A 76 -8.89 -13.80 7.19
N PHE A 77 -9.16 -14.85 6.42
CA PHE A 77 -9.93 -16.01 6.87
C PHE A 77 -9.06 -17.24 7.12
N ASN A 78 -7.83 -17.25 6.58
CA ASN A 78 -6.81 -18.23 6.92
C ASN A 78 -5.98 -17.80 8.16
N ASP A 79 -6.21 -16.59 8.68
CA ASP A 79 -5.63 -16.13 9.94
C ASP A 79 -6.25 -16.91 11.11
N ARG A 80 -5.42 -17.76 11.73
CA ARG A 80 -5.86 -18.67 12.80
C ARG A 80 -5.96 -17.99 14.16
N SER A 81 -5.51 -16.74 14.28
CA SER A 81 -5.65 -15.97 15.53
C SER A 81 -7.12 -15.65 15.85
N TYR A 82 -7.97 -15.58 14.82
CA TYR A 82 -9.38 -15.19 14.92
C TYR A 82 -10.37 -16.37 14.90
N GLU A 83 -9.90 -17.60 15.16
CA GLU A 83 -10.75 -18.81 15.20
C GLU A 83 -12.01 -18.66 16.08
N ARG A 84 -11.98 -17.79 17.11
CA ARG A 84 -13.14 -17.47 17.96
C ARG A 84 -14.30 -16.78 17.22
N TYR A 85 -14.05 -16.02 16.16
CA TYR A 85 -15.07 -15.29 15.38
C TYR A 85 -15.64 -16.12 14.22
N THR A 86 -15.12 -17.33 14.00
CA THR A 86 -15.44 -18.17 12.84
C THR A 86 -16.86 -18.73 12.82
N ASN A 87 -17.57 -18.72 13.95
CA ASN A 87 -19.00 -19.07 13.98
C ASN A 87 -19.91 -17.95 13.42
N HIS A 88 -19.38 -16.75 13.10
CA HIS A 88 -20.12 -15.63 12.50
C HIS A 88 -19.42 -14.97 11.28
N SER A 89 -18.27 -15.48 10.84
CA SER A 89 -17.49 -14.91 9.72
C SER A 89 -17.96 -15.45 8.37
N TYR A 90 -19.17 -15.08 7.95
CA TYR A 90 -19.53 -15.26 6.54
C TYR A 90 -18.59 -14.41 5.70
N PHE A 91 -17.77 -15.06 4.87
CA PHE A 91 -16.82 -14.46 3.91
C PHE A 91 -17.40 -13.22 3.19
N ASN A 92 -18.71 -13.27 2.90
CA ASN A 92 -19.48 -12.22 2.23
C ASN A 92 -19.61 -10.91 3.03
N ASN A 93 -19.47 -10.94 4.36
CA ASN A 93 -19.60 -9.75 5.22
C ASN A 93 -18.40 -8.80 5.12
N TRP A 94 -17.25 -9.30 4.64
CA TRP A 94 -16.03 -8.51 4.48
C TRP A 94 -15.70 -8.28 3.00
N SER A 95 -16.72 -7.97 2.20
CA SER A 95 -16.57 -7.60 0.79
C SER A 95 -17.24 -6.26 0.51
N GLY A 96 -16.64 -5.46 -0.36
CA GLY A 96 -17.18 -4.15 -0.70
C GLY A 96 -16.81 -3.04 0.29
N ILE A 97 -15.77 -3.23 1.10
CA ILE A 97 -15.43 -2.29 2.18
C ILE A 97 -14.73 -1.05 1.59
N PRO A 98 -15.15 0.17 1.94
CA PRO A 98 -14.53 1.40 1.43
C PRO A 98 -13.13 1.65 2.02
N TRP A 99 -12.29 2.40 1.30
CA TRP A 99 -10.98 2.83 1.78
C TRP A 99 -11.06 3.80 2.95
N SER A 100 -12.11 4.62 3.01
CA SER A 100 -12.38 5.53 4.14
C SER A 100 -12.50 4.81 5.49
N MET A 101 -12.73 3.49 5.49
CA MET A 101 -12.71 2.66 6.69
C MET A 101 -11.30 2.43 7.26
N PHE A 102 -10.26 2.57 6.43
CA PHE A 102 -8.88 2.24 6.80
C PHE A 102 -7.93 3.43 6.69
N PHE A 103 -8.17 4.34 5.75
CA PHE A 103 -7.28 5.46 5.41
C PHE A 103 -8.05 6.78 5.33
N ASP A 104 -7.35 7.89 5.60
CA ASP A 104 -7.91 9.23 5.45
C ASP A 104 -7.91 9.66 3.98
N LEU A 105 -9.10 9.69 3.37
CA LEU A 105 -9.24 10.08 1.97
C LEU A 105 -8.88 11.55 1.72
N ASN A 106 -8.94 12.43 2.72
CA ASN A 106 -8.50 13.82 2.55
C ASN A 106 -6.98 13.86 2.31
N SER A 107 -6.22 13.05 3.06
CA SER A 107 -4.78 12.93 2.88
C SER A 107 -4.42 12.42 1.47
N LEU A 108 -5.09 11.35 1.02
CA LEU A 108 -4.88 10.80 -0.33
C LEU A 108 -5.24 11.84 -1.42
N SER A 109 -6.34 12.57 -1.23
CA SER A 109 -6.86 13.56 -2.17
C SER A 109 -5.94 14.78 -2.37
N LEU A 110 -5.04 15.04 -1.41
CA LEU A 110 -4.03 16.09 -1.54
C LEU A 110 -2.89 15.71 -2.50
N PHE A 111 -2.71 14.42 -2.81
CA PHE A 111 -1.76 13.97 -3.83
C PHE A 111 -2.43 13.86 -5.21
N ILE A 112 -3.51 13.07 -5.31
CA ILE A 112 -4.35 12.95 -6.51
C ILE A 112 -5.81 12.86 -6.08
N PRO A 113 -6.79 13.33 -6.89
CA PRO A 113 -8.19 13.12 -6.58
C PRO A 113 -8.52 11.63 -6.49
N VAL A 114 -9.02 11.20 -5.33
CA VAL A 114 -9.48 9.83 -5.09
C VAL A 114 -10.94 9.82 -4.64
N MET A 115 -11.64 8.72 -4.86
CA MET A 115 -12.96 8.49 -4.28
C MET A 115 -13.24 7.00 -4.07
N ASP A 116 -14.09 6.67 -3.11
CA ASP A 116 -14.55 5.29 -2.92
C ASP A 116 -15.46 4.86 -4.09
N LEU A 117 -15.41 3.58 -4.48
CA LEU A 117 -16.26 3.05 -5.56
C LEU A 117 -17.75 3.30 -5.33
N ILE A 118 -18.22 3.15 -4.09
CA ILE A 118 -19.62 3.36 -3.74
C ILE A 118 -20.05 4.83 -3.92
N GLU A 119 -19.14 5.78 -3.71
CA GLU A 119 -19.39 7.20 -3.95
C GLU A 119 -19.53 7.47 -5.46
N PHE A 120 -18.65 6.89 -6.27
CA PHE A 120 -18.72 7.01 -7.73
C PHE A 120 -20.04 6.45 -8.28
N GLN A 121 -20.48 5.29 -7.77
CA GLN A 121 -21.74 4.71 -8.20
C GLN A 121 -22.94 5.57 -7.78
N ARG A 122 -22.93 6.12 -6.57
CA ARG A 122 -24.00 7.02 -6.09
C ARG A 122 -24.07 8.31 -6.88
N SER A 123 -22.94 8.95 -7.20
CA SER A 123 -22.93 10.19 -7.98
C SER A 123 -23.49 9.97 -9.38
N ASN A 124 -23.13 8.88 -10.05
CA ASN A 124 -23.68 8.54 -11.37
C ASN A 124 -25.17 8.20 -11.32
N VAL A 125 -25.64 7.52 -10.26
CA VAL A 125 -27.07 7.27 -10.07
C VAL A 125 -27.83 8.59 -9.89
N LEU A 126 -27.31 9.54 -9.10
CA LEU A 126 -27.96 10.84 -8.89
C LEU A 126 -27.97 11.71 -10.15
N ASP A 127 -26.87 11.75 -10.91
CA ASP A 127 -26.79 12.45 -12.19
C ASP A 127 -27.77 11.85 -13.21
N SER A 128 -27.91 10.52 -13.23
CA SER A 128 -28.90 9.86 -14.07
C SER A 128 -30.34 10.10 -13.60
N GLN A 129 -30.62 10.22 -12.29
CA GLN A 129 -31.94 10.54 -11.75
C GLN A 129 -32.44 11.94 -12.12
N GLN A 130 -31.56 12.93 -12.30
CA GLN A 130 -31.93 14.22 -12.89
C GLN A 130 -32.36 14.10 -14.37
N SER A 131 -32.01 13.01 -15.05
CA SER A 131 -32.47 12.69 -16.42
C SER A 131 -33.73 11.78 -16.48
N LEU A 132 -34.30 11.40 -15.34
CA LEU A 132 -35.39 10.41 -15.25
C LEU A 132 -36.80 11.03 -15.27
N LEU A 133 -37.19 11.56 -16.43
CA LEU A 133 -38.59 11.43 -16.87
C LEU A 133 -38.78 10.26 -17.85
N ASN A 134 -37.75 9.48 -18.23
CA ASN A 134 -37.93 8.54 -19.36
C ASN A 134 -37.01 7.29 -19.47
N ARG A 135 -36.44 6.71 -18.40
CA ARG A 135 -35.83 5.37 -18.51
C ARG A 135 -36.10 4.46 -17.31
N SER A 136 -36.58 3.25 -17.61
CA SER A 136 -36.67 2.13 -16.69
C SER A 136 -35.29 1.79 -16.14
N SER A 137 -35.08 2.07 -14.86
CA SER A 137 -33.87 1.86 -14.08
C SER A 137 -33.56 0.36 -13.91
N ASN A 138 -32.65 -0.20 -14.72
CA ASN A 138 -32.00 -1.49 -14.46
C ASN A 138 -30.74 -1.75 -15.33
N HIS A 139 -30.08 -0.70 -15.85
CA HIS A 139 -28.85 -0.90 -16.60
C HIS A 139 -27.62 -0.85 -15.67
N PRO A 140 -26.76 -1.89 -15.67
CA PRO A 140 -25.51 -1.89 -14.90
C PRO A 140 -24.59 -0.77 -15.40
N LEU A 141 -23.83 -0.16 -14.49
CA LEU A 141 -22.87 0.87 -14.85
C LEU A 141 -21.80 0.24 -15.76
N THR A 142 -21.57 0.85 -16.92
CA THR A 142 -20.67 0.32 -17.94
C THR A 142 -19.40 1.16 -18.03
N ILE A 143 -18.24 0.52 -17.87
CA ILE A 143 -16.90 1.09 -18.08
C ILE A 143 -16.59 1.12 -19.58
N ASP A 144 -15.87 2.12 -20.07
CA ASP A 144 -15.58 2.27 -21.51
C ASP A 144 -14.55 1.24 -21.98
N LEU A 145 -13.47 1.04 -21.22
CA LEU A 145 -12.40 0.09 -21.55
C LEU A 145 -11.84 -0.59 -20.30
N ALA A 146 -11.80 -1.92 -20.31
CA ALA A 146 -11.05 -2.73 -19.36
C ALA A 146 -9.79 -3.31 -20.02
N LEU A 147 -8.64 -3.16 -19.36
CA LEU A 147 -7.35 -3.66 -19.81
C LEU A 147 -6.84 -4.74 -18.87
N GLN A 148 -6.54 -5.92 -19.40
CA GLN A 148 -5.73 -6.92 -18.71
C GLN A 148 -4.26 -6.52 -18.76
N LEU A 149 -3.58 -6.49 -17.62
CA LEU A 149 -2.16 -6.20 -17.54
C LEU A 149 -1.35 -7.50 -17.39
N VAL A 150 -0.47 -7.76 -18.36
CA VAL A 150 0.46 -8.88 -18.34
C VAL A 150 1.88 -8.35 -18.21
N ARG A 151 2.67 -8.87 -17.27
CA ARG A 151 4.04 -8.39 -17.09
C ARG A 151 5.01 -9.09 -18.05
N GLY A 152 5.95 -8.33 -18.59
CA GLY A 152 7.07 -8.82 -19.39
C GLY A 152 6.82 -8.69 -20.89
N ASP A 153 7.90 -8.79 -21.66
CA ASP A 153 7.87 -8.70 -23.12
C ASP A 153 7.51 -10.08 -23.70
N PHE A 154 6.52 -10.12 -24.60
CA PHE A 154 6.19 -11.36 -25.27
C PHE A 154 7.29 -11.74 -26.26
N ASN A 155 7.89 -12.91 -26.09
CA ASN A 155 8.85 -13.45 -27.03
C ASN A 155 8.14 -14.37 -28.02
N GLU A 156 7.84 -13.85 -29.22
CA GLU A 156 7.16 -14.58 -30.29
C GLU A 156 7.89 -15.87 -30.69
N LYS A 157 9.23 -15.91 -30.59
CA LYS A 157 10.03 -17.10 -30.94
C LYS A 157 9.90 -18.23 -29.92
N LEU A 158 9.65 -17.88 -28.65
CA LEU A 158 9.53 -18.84 -27.54
C LEU A 158 8.07 -19.09 -27.15
N GLY A 159 7.13 -18.29 -27.65
CA GLY A 159 5.71 -18.35 -27.25
C GLY A 159 5.50 -18.04 -25.76
N GLN A 160 6.39 -17.28 -25.14
CA GLN A 160 6.41 -17.04 -23.69
C GLN A 160 6.79 -15.59 -23.38
N TYR A 161 6.33 -15.10 -22.23
CA TYR A 161 6.74 -13.81 -21.70
C TYR A 161 8.14 -13.90 -21.09
N SER A 162 8.97 -12.90 -21.38
CA SER A 162 10.34 -12.78 -20.88
C SER A 162 10.65 -11.33 -20.56
N ASN A 163 11.46 -11.05 -19.55
CA ASN A 163 11.86 -9.69 -19.19
C ASN A 163 12.98 -9.20 -20.12
N VAL A 164 12.68 -9.01 -21.40
CA VAL A 164 13.63 -8.48 -22.39
C VAL A 164 13.43 -6.98 -22.42
N ASN A 165 13.94 -6.28 -21.39
CA ASN A 165 13.81 -4.84 -21.08
C ASN A 165 13.88 -3.86 -22.28
N ASN A 166 12.94 -3.95 -23.22
CA ASN A 166 12.73 -2.98 -24.28
C ASN A 166 12.10 -1.70 -23.72
N ARG A 167 11.77 -1.73 -22.41
CA ARG A 167 11.26 -0.64 -21.57
C ARG A 167 10.03 0.05 -22.15
N LYS A 168 9.19 -0.69 -22.88
CA LYS A 168 8.00 -0.19 -23.57
C LYS A 168 6.76 -0.95 -23.12
N VAL A 169 5.60 -0.33 -23.34
CA VAL A 169 4.30 -0.98 -23.19
C VAL A 169 3.73 -1.19 -24.58
N ASP A 170 3.28 -2.41 -24.84
CA ASP A 170 2.69 -2.83 -26.09
C ASP A 170 1.33 -3.47 -25.82
N PHE A 171 0.53 -3.63 -26.87
CA PHE A 171 -0.59 -4.55 -26.77
C PHE A 171 -0.08 -6.00 -26.68
N CYS A 172 -0.85 -6.86 -26.01
CA CYS A 172 -0.58 -8.29 -26.02
C CYS A 172 -0.60 -8.87 -27.45
N PRO A 173 -0.04 -10.07 -27.68
CA PRO A 173 -0.13 -10.77 -28.97
C PRO A 173 -1.58 -10.91 -29.43
N PHE A 174 -1.78 -10.93 -30.75
CA PHE A 174 -3.11 -10.96 -31.36
C PHE A 174 -3.98 -12.08 -30.79
N GLU A 175 -3.43 -13.29 -30.65
CA GLU A 175 -4.15 -14.46 -30.13
C GLU A 175 -4.65 -14.24 -28.69
N LEU A 176 -3.84 -13.62 -27.84
CA LEU A 176 -4.23 -13.32 -26.46
C LEU A 176 -5.25 -12.18 -26.40
N ARG A 177 -5.11 -11.14 -27.25
CA ARG A 177 -6.10 -10.06 -27.32
C ARG A 177 -7.46 -10.55 -27.80
N GLU A 178 -7.50 -11.45 -28.77
CA GLU A 178 -8.76 -12.02 -29.26
C GLU A 178 -9.49 -12.80 -28.14
N LEU A 179 -8.76 -13.51 -27.26
CA LEU A 179 -9.36 -14.16 -26.10
C LEU A 179 -10.10 -13.17 -25.17
N TYR A 180 -9.57 -11.95 -25.01
CA TYR A 180 -10.22 -10.91 -24.18
C TYR A 180 -11.33 -10.16 -24.93
N ARG A 181 -11.22 -10.01 -26.25
CA ARG A 181 -12.19 -9.27 -27.08
C ARG A 181 -13.43 -10.07 -27.44
N LEU A 182 -13.34 -11.40 -27.44
CA LEU A 182 -14.46 -12.29 -27.73
C LEU A 182 -15.51 -12.23 -26.62
N ASN A 183 -16.52 -11.39 -26.82
CA ASN A 183 -17.67 -11.21 -25.94
C ASN A 183 -18.71 -12.34 -26.15
N ASP A 184 -18.26 -13.59 -26.27
CA ASP A 184 -19.14 -14.69 -26.68
C ASP A 184 -19.79 -15.37 -25.47
N SER A 185 -20.99 -14.89 -25.14
CA SER A 185 -21.93 -15.50 -24.19
C SER A 185 -22.31 -16.96 -24.50
N THR A 186 -21.83 -17.55 -25.61
CA THR A 186 -22.12 -18.94 -26.03
C THR A 186 -20.98 -19.93 -25.82
N LEU A 187 -19.80 -19.49 -25.37
CA LEU A 187 -18.70 -20.41 -25.01
C LEU A 187 -19.05 -21.16 -23.72
N SER A 188 -19.61 -22.36 -23.92
CA SER A 188 -19.95 -23.31 -22.87
C SER A 188 -18.73 -23.68 -22.03
N SER A 189 -18.99 -24.00 -20.76
CA SER A 189 -18.09 -24.38 -19.67
C SER A 189 -17.19 -25.62 -19.89
N SER A 190 -16.87 -25.97 -21.13
CA SER A 190 -16.06 -27.13 -21.49
C SER A 190 -14.67 -26.79 -22.06
N SER A 191 -14.37 -25.51 -22.33
CA SER A 191 -13.00 -25.05 -22.57
C SER A 191 -12.53 -24.25 -21.36
N SER A 192 -11.31 -24.49 -20.91
CA SER A 192 -10.64 -23.79 -19.80
C SER A 192 -10.27 -22.34 -20.12
N PHE A 193 -10.94 -21.70 -21.09
CA PHE A 193 -10.74 -20.30 -21.45
C PHE A 193 -11.86 -19.47 -20.81
N SER A 194 -11.47 -18.77 -19.76
CA SER A 194 -12.24 -17.96 -18.82
C SER A 194 -12.94 -16.76 -19.49
N ARG A 195 -13.99 -16.27 -18.80
CA ARG A 195 -14.71 -15.03 -19.11
C ARG A 195 -13.76 -13.85 -19.39
N PRO A 196 -14.13 -12.88 -20.26
CA PRO A 196 -13.39 -11.64 -20.41
C PRO A 196 -13.49 -10.84 -19.10
N ILE A 197 -12.39 -10.73 -18.35
CA ILE A 197 -12.17 -9.94 -17.13
C ILE A 197 -13.43 -9.69 -16.27
N GLU A 198 -13.54 -10.39 -15.14
CA GLU A 198 -14.54 -10.05 -14.13
C GLU A 198 -14.10 -8.80 -13.37
N LEU A 199 -14.84 -7.68 -13.53
CA LEU A 199 -14.53 -6.45 -12.84
C LEU A 199 -14.68 -6.66 -11.33
N PHE A 200 -13.60 -6.41 -10.58
CA PHE A 200 -13.47 -6.67 -9.16
C PHE A 200 -13.66 -8.13 -8.76
N GLU A 201 -12.96 -9.04 -9.45
CA GLU A 201 -13.05 -10.50 -9.28
C GLU A 201 -13.05 -10.92 -7.79
N GLY A 202 -13.98 -11.81 -7.44
CA GLY A 202 -14.13 -12.32 -6.07
C GLY A 202 -14.88 -11.38 -5.12
N SER A 203 -15.16 -10.15 -5.54
CA SER A 203 -16.05 -9.26 -4.77
C SER A 203 -17.49 -9.76 -4.86
N SER A 204 -18.11 -10.01 -3.71
CA SER A 204 -19.51 -10.39 -3.64
C SER A 204 -20.38 -9.13 -3.60
N PHE A 205 -20.54 -8.46 -4.75
CA PHE A 205 -21.43 -7.31 -4.86
C PHE A 205 -22.89 -7.72 -4.66
N ASN A 206 -23.54 -7.14 -3.66
CA ASN A 206 -24.92 -7.43 -3.34
C ASN A 206 -25.62 -6.19 -2.78
N LEU A 207 -26.94 -6.25 -2.65
CA LEU A 207 -27.73 -5.13 -2.12
C LEU A 207 -27.33 -4.74 -0.68
N GLN A 208 -26.67 -5.61 0.08
CA GLN A 208 -26.26 -5.34 1.48
C GLN A 208 -24.98 -4.50 1.57
N ASN A 209 -23.98 -4.72 0.71
CA ASN A 209 -22.81 -3.83 0.64
C ASN A 209 -23.04 -2.58 -0.22
N GLY A 210 -24.17 -2.52 -0.94
CA GLY A 210 -24.61 -1.32 -1.66
C GLY A 210 -23.78 -1.00 -2.90
N ILE A 211 -22.97 -1.95 -3.39
CA ILE A 211 -22.20 -1.82 -4.62
C ILE A 211 -22.97 -2.50 -5.76
N LEU A 212 -23.14 -1.79 -6.86
CA LEU A 212 -23.81 -2.27 -8.06
C LEU A 212 -22.82 -3.05 -8.94
N PRO A 213 -23.24 -4.16 -9.57
CA PRO A 213 -22.45 -4.83 -10.59
C PRO A 213 -22.11 -3.88 -11.75
N MET A 214 -20.92 -4.06 -12.31
CA MET A 214 -20.42 -3.27 -13.45
C MET A 214 -19.95 -4.18 -14.57
N THR A 215 -19.99 -3.67 -15.79
CA THR A 215 -19.48 -4.35 -17.00
C THR A 215 -18.58 -3.39 -17.77
N ALA A 216 -17.83 -3.87 -18.76
CA ALA A 216 -17.10 -3.00 -19.69
C ALA A 216 -17.66 -3.08 -21.11
N SER A 217 -17.59 -1.97 -21.85
CA SER A 217 -17.98 -1.87 -23.26
C SER A 217 -16.94 -2.49 -24.20
N ALA A 218 -15.68 -2.51 -23.77
CA ALA A 218 -14.56 -3.08 -24.49
C ALA A 218 -13.55 -3.68 -23.52
N TYR A 219 -12.89 -4.73 -23.99
CA TYR A 219 -11.84 -5.46 -23.27
C TYR A 219 -10.61 -5.56 -24.16
N ASP A 220 -9.43 -5.37 -23.60
CA ASP A 220 -8.17 -5.54 -24.31
C ASP A 220 -7.05 -5.98 -23.35
N CYS A 221 -5.85 -6.22 -23.88
CA CYS A 221 -4.71 -6.70 -23.12
C CYS A 221 -3.45 -5.92 -23.49
N ILE A 222 -2.67 -5.54 -22.48
CA ILE A 222 -1.39 -4.86 -22.62
C ILE A 222 -0.28 -5.61 -21.89
N THR A 223 0.95 -5.49 -22.40
CA THR A 223 2.12 -6.18 -21.88
C THR A 223 3.38 -5.32 -21.96
N GLY A 224 4.49 -5.82 -21.39
CA GLY A 224 5.81 -5.19 -21.46
C GLY A 224 6.28 -4.67 -20.11
N ASP A 225 6.94 -3.52 -20.13
CA ASP A 225 7.46 -2.83 -18.96
C ASP A 225 6.40 -1.88 -18.36
N LEU A 226 5.61 -2.42 -17.44
CA LEU A 226 4.49 -1.74 -16.82
C LEU A 226 4.93 -0.84 -15.64
N GLU A 227 5.97 -0.04 -15.82
CA GLU A 227 6.30 1.06 -14.91
C GLU A 227 5.37 2.27 -15.15
N PRO A 228 4.98 3.06 -14.13
CA PRO A 228 4.17 4.26 -14.31
C PRO A 228 4.68 5.18 -15.43
N VAL A 229 6.00 5.37 -15.51
CA VAL A 229 6.65 6.24 -16.52
C VAL A 229 6.51 5.75 -17.95
N HIS A 230 6.35 4.44 -18.17
CA HIS A 230 6.16 3.83 -19.49
C HIS A 230 4.68 3.55 -19.79
N LEU A 231 3.90 3.23 -18.77
CA LEU A 231 2.47 2.96 -18.86
C LEU A 231 1.66 4.22 -19.17
N ALA A 232 1.92 5.33 -18.47
CA ALA A 232 1.18 6.57 -18.66
C ALA A 232 1.22 7.11 -20.11
N PRO A 233 2.38 7.26 -20.79
CA PRO A 233 2.40 7.74 -22.17
C PRO A 233 1.67 6.80 -23.14
N PHE A 234 1.76 5.48 -22.93
CA PHE A 234 1.00 4.50 -23.72
C PHE A 234 -0.51 4.69 -23.54
N LEU A 235 -0.99 4.81 -22.30
CA LEU A 235 -2.41 5.02 -22.01
C LEU A 235 -2.92 6.34 -22.63
N ILE A 236 -2.15 7.43 -22.51
CA ILE A 236 -2.53 8.72 -23.13
C ILE A 236 -2.68 8.57 -24.65
N GLN A 237 -1.74 7.88 -25.30
CA GLN A 237 -1.80 7.65 -26.75
C GLN A 237 -3.00 6.75 -27.12
N LEU A 238 -3.25 5.69 -26.36
CA LEU A 238 -4.41 4.81 -26.53
C LEU A 238 -5.71 5.60 -26.48
N ILE A 239 -5.87 6.43 -25.44
CA ILE A 239 -7.08 7.24 -25.22
C ILE A 239 -7.26 8.26 -26.34
N LYS A 240 -6.19 8.92 -26.78
CA LYS A 240 -6.21 9.93 -27.83
C LYS A 240 -6.54 9.32 -29.20
N ASN A 241 -6.06 8.12 -29.47
CA ASN A 241 -6.24 7.44 -30.76
C ASN A 241 -7.53 6.61 -30.82
N SER A 242 -8.26 6.49 -29.71
CA SER A 242 -9.52 5.74 -29.67
C SER A 242 -10.62 6.44 -30.48
N GLU A 243 -11.31 5.67 -31.32
CA GLU A 243 -12.45 6.16 -32.09
C GLU A 243 -13.65 6.53 -31.19
N LYS A 244 -13.80 5.83 -30.07
CA LYS A 244 -14.81 6.11 -29.05
C LYS A 244 -14.17 6.81 -27.85
N PRO A 245 -14.80 7.85 -27.27
CA PRO A 245 -14.28 8.48 -26.06
C PRO A 245 -14.14 7.47 -24.90
N ILE A 246 -12.95 7.40 -24.28
CA ILE A 246 -12.68 6.52 -23.12
C ILE A 246 -12.64 7.35 -21.83
N THR A 247 -13.80 7.63 -21.23
CA THR A 247 -13.88 8.41 -19.98
C THR A 247 -13.68 7.58 -18.72
N THR A 248 -13.88 6.27 -18.81
CA THR A 248 -13.70 5.31 -17.71
C THR A 248 -12.78 4.18 -18.14
N LEU A 249 -11.68 3.99 -17.40
CA LEU A 249 -10.64 3.01 -17.71
C LEU A 249 -10.44 2.08 -16.52
N TYR A 250 -10.52 0.77 -16.73
CA TYR A 250 -10.26 -0.24 -15.71
C TYR A 250 -8.95 -0.98 -16.01
N LEU A 251 -8.03 -1.03 -15.05
CA LEU A 251 -6.77 -1.76 -15.15
C LEU A 251 -6.84 -3.02 -14.27
N ASP A 252 -7.00 -4.19 -14.88
CA ASP A 252 -6.99 -5.46 -14.16
C ASP A 252 -5.57 -5.95 -13.89
N SER A 253 -5.41 -6.83 -12.90
CA SER A 253 -4.11 -7.40 -12.54
C SER A 253 -3.04 -6.34 -12.29
N ALA A 254 -3.41 -5.25 -11.60
CA ALA A 254 -2.56 -4.10 -11.35
C ALA A 254 -1.29 -4.42 -10.55
N GLN A 255 -1.19 -5.59 -9.91
CA GLN A 255 0.08 -6.08 -9.34
C GLN A 255 1.19 -6.25 -10.38
N SER A 256 0.84 -6.38 -11.67
CA SER A 256 1.79 -6.44 -12.79
C SER A 256 2.53 -5.13 -13.02
N ILE A 257 1.95 -3.99 -12.59
CA ILE A 257 2.62 -2.67 -12.62
C ILE A 257 3.77 -2.72 -11.62
N ILE A 258 4.95 -2.21 -11.95
CA ILE A 258 6.09 -2.17 -11.02
C ILE A 258 6.50 -0.74 -10.71
N HIS A 259 7.15 -0.52 -9.57
CA HIS A 259 7.64 0.83 -9.21
C HIS A 259 8.71 1.35 -10.18
N GLY A 260 9.70 0.50 -10.48
CA GLY A 260 10.77 0.85 -11.40
C GLY A 260 11.59 2.06 -10.94
N HIS A 261 11.66 3.07 -11.81
CA HIS A 261 12.36 4.32 -11.52
C HIS A 261 11.77 5.09 -10.31
N TRP A 262 10.49 4.89 -10.01
CA TRP A 262 9.79 5.58 -8.91
C TRP A 262 9.53 4.63 -7.72
N SER A 263 10.59 3.92 -7.32
CA SER A 263 10.64 2.98 -6.20
C SER A 263 10.98 3.66 -4.87
N GLU A 264 11.16 2.87 -3.82
CA GLU A 264 11.46 3.29 -2.44
C GLU A 264 12.71 4.19 -2.32
N TRP A 265 13.52 4.26 -3.40
CA TRP A 265 14.69 5.12 -3.56
C TRP A 265 14.39 6.47 -4.22
N SER A 266 13.12 6.84 -4.38
CA SER A 266 12.68 8.03 -5.10
C SER A 266 11.75 8.91 -4.24
N GLN A 267 11.72 10.21 -4.55
CA GLN A 267 10.82 11.15 -3.90
C GLN A 267 9.35 10.88 -4.27
N GLU A 268 9.11 10.34 -5.47
CA GLU A 268 7.78 10.04 -6.00
C GLU A 268 7.12 8.93 -5.18
N TYR A 269 7.86 7.87 -4.83
CA TYR A 269 7.37 6.83 -3.93
C TYR A 269 6.97 7.40 -2.56
N TRP A 270 7.88 8.16 -1.93
CA TRP A 270 7.67 8.67 -0.58
C TRP A 270 6.55 9.71 -0.50
N THR A 271 6.36 10.49 -1.56
CA THR A 271 5.20 11.39 -1.67
C THR A 271 3.90 10.62 -1.57
N VAL A 272 3.72 9.58 -2.38
CA VAL A 272 2.50 8.78 -2.33
C VAL A 272 2.39 8.05 -1.00
N ARG A 273 3.48 7.40 -0.54
CA ARG A 273 3.47 6.63 0.71
C ARG A 273 3.11 7.48 1.92
N ARG A 274 3.57 8.73 1.98
CA ARG A 274 3.21 9.69 3.06
C ARG A 274 1.77 10.15 2.99
N SER A 275 1.16 10.20 1.80
CA SER A 275 -0.27 10.52 1.66
C SER A 275 -1.20 9.43 2.22
N ILE A 276 -0.72 8.18 2.33
CA ILE A 276 -1.49 7.04 2.87
C ILE A 276 -1.48 7.07 4.39
N THR A 277 -2.23 8.02 4.97
CA THR A 277 -2.37 8.13 6.43
C THR A 277 -3.52 7.29 6.94
N ILE A 278 -3.32 6.61 8.08
CA ILE A 278 -4.34 5.76 8.71
C ILE A 278 -5.54 6.60 9.18
N ALA A 279 -6.75 6.06 8.98
CA ALA A 279 -7.99 6.67 9.42
C ALA A 279 -7.97 6.99 10.93
N LYS A 280 -8.47 8.18 11.30
CA LYS A 280 -8.36 8.70 12.67
C LYS A 280 -8.90 7.73 13.72
N HIS A 281 -10.06 7.11 13.48
CA HIS A 281 -10.69 6.21 14.44
C HIS A 281 -9.83 4.97 14.76
N LEU A 282 -9.04 4.46 13.82
CA LEU A 282 -8.12 3.33 14.06
C LEU A 282 -6.88 3.77 14.84
N ARG A 283 -6.36 4.98 14.56
CA ARG A 283 -5.27 5.58 15.35
C ARG A 283 -5.72 5.81 16.79
N ASP A 284 -6.91 6.36 16.99
CA ASP A 284 -7.48 6.59 18.32
C ASP A 284 -7.59 5.27 19.13
N ILE A 285 -7.99 4.16 18.50
CA ILE A 285 -8.02 2.83 19.16
C ILE A 285 -6.60 2.39 19.56
N GLY A 286 -5.63 2.50 18.64
CA GLY A 286 -4.25 2.14 18.92
C GLY A 286 -3.60 3.01 19.99
N ASP A 287 -3.88 4.31 20.02
CA ASP A 287 -3.37 5.26 21.02
C ASP A 287 -3.98 4.99 22.40
N ASN A 288 -5.28 4.68 22.45
CA ASN A 288 -5.93 4.24 23.69
C ASN A 288 -5.31 2.96 24.24
N TYR A 289 -5.04 1.98 23.36
CA TYR A 289 -4.37 0.74 23.76
C TYR A 289 -2.94 0.99 24.28
N ARG A 290 -2.16 1.80 23.56
CA ARG A 290 -0.81 2.23 23.98
C ARG A 290 -0.81 2.87 25.36
N GLY A 291 -1.74 3.79 25.61
CA GLY A 291 -1.86 4.46 26.90
C GLY A 291 -2.27 3.51 28.03
N ALA A 292 -3.23 2.63 27.76
CA ALA A 292 -3.81 1.73 28.77
C ALA A 292 -2.89 0.58 29.19
N TYR A 293 -2.14 0.00 28.24
CA TYR A 293 -1.42 -1.25 28.47
C TYR A 293 0.10 -1.14 28.31
N LEU A 294 0.60 -0.14 27.58
CA LEU A 294 2.02 -0.06 27.20
C LEU A 294 2.73 1.18 27.76
N HIS A 295 2.06 1.94 28.64
CA HIS A 295 2.58 3.19 29.22
C HIS A 295 3.14 4.16 28.17
N SER A 296 2.47 4.25 27.02
CA SER A 296 2.95 4.91 25.81
C SER A 296 1.99 6.02 25.37
N ASN A 297 2.53 7.18 25.00
CA ASN A 297 1.78 8.30 24.43
C ASN A 297 2.69 9.20 23.57
N ASP A 298 2.12 9.94 22.63
CA ASP A 298 2.91 10.67 21.64
C ASP A 298 3.87 11.73 22.19
N ILE A 299 3.54 12.34 23.32
CA ILE A 299 4.38 13.38 23.92
C ILE A 299 5.63 12.76 24.52
N SER A 300 5.49 11.73 25.37
CA SER A 300 6.65 11.04 25.97
C SER A 300 7.47 10.28 24.92
N ASP A 301 6.80 9.78 23.90
CA ASP A 301 7.39 8.91 22.88
C ASP A 301 8.00 9.73 21.73
N ARG A 302 7.84 11.06 21.76
CA ARG A 302 8.27 11.97 20.69
C ARG A 302 7.68 11.62 19.32
N THR A 303 6.46 11.08 19.32
CA THR A 303 5.68 10.72 18.13
C THR A 303 4.47 11.64 17.98
N VAL A 304 4.60 12.92 18.30
CA VAL A 304 3.51 13.89 18.02
C VAL A 304 3.43 14.10 16.51
N SER A 305 2.25 13.84 15.93
CA SER A 305 2.02 14.06 14.50
C SER A 305 2.12 15.55 14.13
N PRO A 306 2.61 15.91 12.93
CA PRO A 306 2.60 17.30 12.48
C PRO A 306 1.20 17.93 12.46
N SER A 307 1.14 19.24 12.72
CA SER A 307 -0.11 20.00 12.61
C SER A 307 -0.58 20.08 11.17
N ILE A 308 -1.91 20.10 10.98
CA ILE A 308 -2.51 20.39 9.67
C ILE A 308 -1.99 21.72 9.09
N VAL A 309 -2.04 21.83 7.78
CA VAL A 309 -1.82 23.07 7.04
C VAL A 309 -3.19 23.71 6.85
N GLU A 310 -3.47 24.78 7.61
CA GLU A 310 -4.82 25.37 7.73
C GLU A 310 -5.51 25.64 6.38
N HIS A 311 -4.79 26.21 5.41
CA HIS A 311 -5.34 26.55 4.09
C HIS A 311 -5.59 25.35 3.16
N LEU A 312 -5.06 24.17 3.49
CA LEU A 312 -5.29 22.92 2.75
C LEU A 312 -6.32 22.01 3.43
N GLY A 313 -6.69 22.30 4.67
CA GLY A 313 -7.73 21.59 5.40
C GLY A 313 -7.28 20.25 6.02
N PRO A 314 -8.24 19.38 6.38
CA PRO A 314 -7.98 18.07 6.98
C PRO A 314 -7.07 17.18 6.11
N GLY A 315 -6.36 16.24 6.74
CA GLY A 315 -5.43 15.34 6.07
C GLY A 315 -4.09 15.97 5.65
N SER A 316 -3.93 17.29 5.71
CA SER A 316 -2.73 17.98 5.23
C SER A 316 -1.48 17.87 6.09
N SER A 317 -1.56 17.23 7.27
CA SER A 317 -0.42 17.03 8.18
C SER A 317 0.76 16.33 7.50
N TRP A 318 0.50 15.39 6.59
CA TRP A 318 1.57 14.65 5.91
C TRP A 318 2.40 15.52 4.97
N LEU A 319 1.99 16.74 4.62
CA LEU A 319 2.81 17.64 3.79
C LEU A 319 3.97 18.27 4.58
N ARG A 320 3.98 18.15 5.91
CA ARG A 320 5.10 18.61 6.75
C ARG A 320 6.23 17.58 6.72
N PRO A 321 7.47 17.94 6.39
CA PRO A 321 8.54 16.98 6.20
C PRO A 321 8.87 16.21 7.47
N GLN A 322 8.98 16.89 8.61
CA GLN A 322 9.43 16.29 9.87
C GLN A 322 8.36 16.30 10.93
N TRP A 323 8.37 15.27 11.79
CA TRP A 323 7.58 15.24 13.01
C TRP A 323 8.18 16.21 14.04
N PRO A 324 7.38 17.04 14.73
CA PRO A 324 7.87 18.11 15.60
C PRO A 324 8.89 17.72 16.67
N LEU A 325 8.86 16.48 17.15
CA LEU A 325 9.74 15.98 18.21
C LEU A 325 10.79 14.97 17.70
N SER A 326 10.94 14.84 16.38
CA SER A 326 11.90 13.93 15.75
C SER A 326 13.36 14.20 16.20
N PRO A 327 14.23 13.18 16.35
CA PRO A 327 13.98 11.77 16.12
C PRO A 327 12.97 11.19 17.10
N ALA A 328 12.05 10.38 16.57
CA ALA A 328 11.05 9.69 17.37
C ALA A 328 11.73 8.71 18.33
N LEU A 329 11.20 8.62 19.54
CA LEU A 329 11.76 7.83 20.62
C LEU A 329 10.99 6.51 20.82
N GLY A 330 9.65 6.56 20.76
CA GLY A 330 8.77 5.41 20.97
C GLY A 330 8.49 5.08 22.44
N GLY A 331 7.37 4.42 22.68
CA GLY A 331 6.92 4.03 24.02
C GLY A 331 7.81 2.94 24.66
N PRO A 332 7.77 2.75 25.98
CA PRO A 332 8.70 1.91 26.74
C PRO A 332 8.40 0.40 26.60
N TYR A 333 8.32 -0.09 25.36
CA TYR A 333 8.09 -1.49 25.01
C TYR A 333 8.82 -1.86 23.73
N VAL A 334 9.06 -3.16 23.55
CA VAL A 334 9.57 -3.73 22.28
C VAL A 334 8.39 -4.30 21.51
N ALA A 335 8.19 -3.86 20.28
CA ALA A 335 7.21 -4.46 19.38
C ALA A 335 7.84 -5.54 18.51
N VAL A 336 7.11 -6.64 18.36
CA VAL A 336 7.50 -7.81 17.58
C VAL A 336 6.40 -8.11 16.59
N HIS A 337 6.75 -8.16 15.30
CA HIS A 337 5.88 -8.72 14.28
C HIS A 337 6.37 -10.13 13.89
N TRP A 338 5.67 -11.15 14.37
CA TRP A 338 5.97 -12.56 14.15
C TRP A 338 4.99 -13.17 13.16
N ARG A 339 5.35 -13.19 11.87
CA ARG A 339 4.51 -13.75 10.79
C ARG A 339 4.64 -15.27 10.77
N ARG A 340 3.54 -16.00 10.96
CA ARG A 340 3.45 -17.47 10.96
C ARG A 340 2.56 -17.99 9.86
N GLY A 341 1.24 -17.73 9.91
CA GLY A 341 0.19 -18.21 9.01
C GLY A 341 0.63 -19.07 7.82
N ASP A 342 0.64 -18.48 6.62
CA ASP A 342 1.10 -19.09 5.36
C ASP A 342 2.63 -19.05 5.16
N PHE A 343 3.38 -18.46 6.10
CA PHE A 343 4.85 -18.46 6.11
C PHE A 343 5.43 -19.79 6.61
N VAL A 344 4.58 -20.68 7.10
CA VAL A 344 4.89 -22.06 7.45
C VAL A 344 4.20 -22.97 6.44
N THR A 345 4.98 -23.60 5.57
CA THR A 345 4.45 -24.56 4.59
C THR A 345 4.85 -25.97 4.98
N THR A 346 3.85 -26.81 5.23
CA THR A 346 4.05 -28.23 5.53
C THR A 346 3.66 -29.04 4.31
N SER A 347 4.64 -29.68 3.67
CA SER A 347 4.40 -30.61 2.57
C SER A 347 4.53 -32.04 3.08
N THR A 348 3.57 -32.88 2.70
CA THR A 348 3.62 -34.32 3.00
C THR A 348 3.92 -35.05 1.71
N ASN A 349 5.09 -35.68 1.62
CA ASN A 349 5.43 -36.42 0.42
C ASN A 349 4.71 -37.78 0.45
N ALA A 350 3.70 -37.92 -0.42
CA ALA A 350 2.79 -39.06 -0.45
C ALA A 350 3.49 -40.42 -0.69
N THR A 351 4.69 -40.41 -1.25
CA THR A 351 5.48 -41.61 -1.55
C THR A 351 6.44 -42.03 -0.43
N THR A 352 6.82 -41.13 0.48
CA THR A 352 7.81 -41.41 1.53
C THR A 352 7.28 -41.25 2.95
N THR A 353 6.04 -40.79 3.13
CA THR A 353 5.45 -40.44 4.44
C THR A 353 6.33 -39.45 5.24
N THR A 354 7.21 -38.71 4.56
CA THR A 354 8.04 -37.68 5.17
C THR A 354 7.30 -36.35 5.10
N VAL A 355 7.18 -35.72 6.28
CA VAL A 355 6.63 -34.38 6.42
C VAL A 355 7.81 -33.41 6.43
N THR A 356 7.93 -32.59 5.40
CA THR A 356 8.90 -31.49 5.35
C THR A 356 8.18 -30.20 5.64
N THR A 357 8.59 -29.52 6.71
CA THR A 357 8.12 -28.16 7.02
C THR A 357 9.21 -27.17 6.64
N THR A 358 8.91 -26.31 5.66
CA THR A 358 9.76 -25.16 5.33
C THR A 358 9.11 -23.92 5.93
N SER A 359 9.88 -23.12 6.68
CA SER A 359 9.39 -21.86 7.23
C SER A 359 10.39 -20.73 7.02
N ARG A 360 9.86 -19.58 6.59
CA ARG A 360 10.60 -18.32 6.48
C ARG A 360 10.62 -17.53 7.80
N SER A 361 10.00 -18.09 8.84
CA SER A 361 9.85 -17.47 10.15
C SER A 361 10.27 -18.47 11.24
N PRO A 362 10.91 -18.02 12.34
CA PRO A 362 11.25 -18.92 13.43
C PRO A 362 10.01 -19.55 14.07
N ASN A 363 10.16 -20.75 14.63
CA ASN A 363 9.17 -21.33 15.54
C ASN A 363 9.15 -20.59 16.89
N ASN A 364 8.18 -20.88 17.75
CA ASN A 364 8.02 -20.26 19.07
C ASN A 364 9.28 -20.31 19.95
N VAL A 365 10.00 -21.44 20.00
CA VAL A 365 11.23 -21.58 20.80
C VAL A 365 12.35 -20.68 20.29
N SER A 366 12.60 -20.70 18.98
CA SER A 366 13.61 -19.85 18.34
C SER A 366 13.24 -18.38 18.42
N ALA A 367 11.96 -18.04 18.22
CA ALA A 367 11.45 -16.69 18.35
C ALA A 367 11.63 -16.15 19.77
N ALA A 368 11.27 -16.93 20.80
CA ALA A 368 11.47 -16.56 22.20
C ALA A 368 12.94 -16.27 22.50
N GLN A 369 13.85 -17.17 22.09
CA GLN A 369 15.29 -16.97 22.29
C GLN A 369 15.80 -15.71 21.59
N GLN A 370 15.33 -15.43 20.38
CA GLN A 370 15.69 -14.24 19.62
C GLN A 370 15.18 -12.96 20.29
N ILE A 371 13.94 -12.93 20.76
CA ILE A 371 13.36 -11.80 21.50
C ILE A 371 14.14 -11.56 22.80
N LEU A 372 14.35 -12.58 23.62
CA LEU A 372 15.09 -12.47 24.89
C LEU A 372 16.51 -11.93 24.69
N ASN A 373 17.21 -12.41 23.65
CA ASN A 373 18.53 -11.92 23.30
C ASN A 373 18.50 -10.44 22.87
N ALA A 374 17.51 -10.04 22.06
CA ALA A 374 17.37 -8.67 21.60
C ALA A 374 17.05 -7.71 22.76
N VAL A 375 16.08 -8.04 23.60
CA VAL A 375 15.69 -7.26 24.78
C VAL A 375 16.87 -7.07 25.72
N LYS A 376 17.66 -8.13 25.97
CA LYS A 376 18.89 -8.04 26.76
C LYS A 376 19.90 -7.05 26.17
N ILE A 377 20.00 -6.96 24.85
CA ILE A 377 20.92 -6.02 24.18
C ILE A 377 20.34 -4.60 24.22
N PHE A 378 19.06 -4.41 23.90
CA PHE A 378 18.40 -3.11 23.92
C PHE A 378 18.48 -2.46 25.31
N ASN A 379 18.24 -3.22 26.37
CA ASN A 379 18.32 -2.74 27.75
C ASN A 379 19.74 -2.32 28.20
N GLN A 380 20.79 -2.55 27.40
CA GLN A 380 22.13 -1.98 27.68
C GLN A 380 22.21 -0.50 27.33
N TYR A 381 21.27 0.01 26.54
CA TYR A 381 21.23 1.39 26.03
C TYR A 381 20.08 2.21 26.62
N GLU A 382 19.27 1.63 27.52
CA GLU A 382 18.13 2.31 28.12
C GLU A 382 18.41 2.61 29.60
N ASP A 383 17.99 3.79 30.05
CA ASP A 383 18.07 4.20 31.47
C ASP A 383 17.12 3.39 32.36
N HIS A 384 16.01 2.93 31.77
CA HIS A 384 15.01 2.11 32.44
C HIS A 384 14.86 0.78 31.70
N TYR A 385 14.79 -0.30 32.47
CA TYR A 385 14.67 -1.64 31.93
C TYR A 385 13.31 -1.81 31.24
N ILE A 386 13.32 -2.16 29.95
CA ILE A 386 12.14 -2.52 29.18
C ILE A 386 11.87 -4.02 29.38
N ASP A 387 10.78 -4.32 30.06
CA ASP A 387 10.27 -5.68 30.30
C ASP A 387 8.99 -6.00 29.52
N THR A 388 8.49 -5.03 28.74
CA THR A 388 7.20 -5.10 28.06
C THR A 388 7.38 -5.40 26.57
N ILE A 389 6.68 -6.44 26.10
CA ILE A 389 6.63 -6.89 24.70
C ILE A 389 5.23 -6.69 24.15
N TYR A 390 5.12 -6.04 23.00
CA TYR A 390 3.90 -6.07 22.19
C TYR A 390 4.08 -7.03 21.02
N LEU A 391 3.16 -7.98 20.84
CA LEU A 391 3.24 -9.01 19.81
C LEU A 391 2.11 -8.85 18.79
N ALA A 392 2.48 -8.54 17.54
CA ALA A 392 1.60 -8.64 16.38
C ALA A 392 1.89 -9.96 15.65
N THR A 393 0.90 -10.82 15.51
CA THR A 393 1.07 -12.15 14.90
C THR A 393 -0.24 -12.69 14.34
N ASP A 394 -0.12 -13.48 13.28
CA ASP A 394 -1.20 -14.32 12.70
C ASP A 394 -1.04 -15.80 13.10
N ALA A 395 -0.27 -16.07 14.16
CA ALA A 395 -0.15 -17.39 14.74
C ALA A 395 -1.48 -17.84 15.35
N ASN A 396 -1.70 -19.15 15.41
CA ASN A 396 -2.84 -19.68 16.15
C ASN A 396 -2.66 -19.47 17.66
N LYS A 397 -3.75 -19.63 18.40
CA LYS A 397 -3.78 -19.42 19.85
C LYS A 397 -2.77 -20.29 20.62
N GLU A 398 -2.58 -21.55 20.22
CA GLU A 398 -1.64 -22.45 20.88
C GLU A 398 -0.19 -21.96 20.74
N GLU A 399 0.22 -21.59 19.53
CA GLU A 399 1.55 -21.02 19.26
C GLU A 399 1.77 -19.70 20.00
N LEU A 400 0.75 -18.83 20.04
CA LEU A 400 0.77 -17.56 20.75
C LEU A 400 0.98 -17.77 22.25
N GLU A 401 0.19 -18.61 22.89
CA GLU A 401 0.29 -18.88 24.33
C GLU A 401 1.61 -19.58 24.69
N ASN A 402 2.09 -20.48 23.84
CA ASN A 402 3.41 -21.10 24.01
C ASN A 402 4.53 -20.05 23.94
N LEU A 403 4.48 -19.10 22.99
CA LEU A 403 5.47 -18.03 22.92
C LEU A 403 5.40 -17.11 24.16
N LYS A 404 4.20 -16.72 24.60
CA LYS A 404 4.01 -15.93 25.83
C LYS A 404 4.64 -16.62 27.05
N SER A 405 4.41 -17.93 27.20
CA SER A 405 4.99 -18.74 28.29
C SER A 405 6.52 -18.74 28.25
N LEU A 406 7.12 -18.88 27.07
CA LEU A 406 8.58 -18.89 26.88
C LEU A 406 9.24 -17.52 27.13
N LEU A 407 8.48 -16.43 27.09
CA LEU A 407 8.99 -15.07 27.33
C LEU A 407 8.93 -14.65 28.81
N TYR A 408 8.38 -15.47 29.71
CA TYR A 408 8.37 -15.18 31.14
C TYR A 408 9.80 -14.93 31.68
N PRO A 409 10.06 -13.87 32.47
CA PRO A 409 9.08 -13.01 33.15
C PRO A 409 8.69 -11.71 32.42
N LEU A 410 8.97 -11.55 31.12
CA LEU A 410 8.55 -10.37 30.36
C LEU A 410 7.02 -10.27 30.29
N GLN A 411 6.49 -9.04 30.31
CA GLN A 411 5.07 -8.76 30.16
C GLN A 411 4.71 -8.74 28.68
N VAL A 412 3.90 -9.70 28.22
CA VAL A 412 3.57 -9.85 26.79
C VAL A 412 2.11 -9.44 26.54
N PHE A 413 1.94 -8.43 25.68
CA PHE A 413 0.65 -7.90 25.24
C PHE A 413 0.40 -8.25 23.77
N HIS A 414 -0.87 -8.47 23.44
CA HIS A 414 -1.35 -8.72 22.09
C HIS A 414 -2.74 -8.10 21.97
N PHE A 415 -3.00 -7.37 20.88
CA PHE A 415 -4.29 -6.76 20.66
C PHE A 415 -5.31 -7.81 20.22
N GLU A 416 -6.32 -8.05 21.06
CA GLU A 416 -7.46 -8.90 20.74
C GLU A 416 -8.74 -8.04 20.72
N PRO A 417 -9.35 -7.82 19.54
CA PRO A 417 -10.60 -7.05 19.46
C PRO A 417 -11.73 -7.82 20.15
N THR A 418 -12.70 -7.11 20.74
CA THR A 418 -14.00 -7.68 21.15
C THR A 418 -14.87 -8.01 19.93
N GLU A 419 -15.99 -8.71 20.12
CA GLU A 419 -16.91 -9.03 19.03
C GLU A 419 -17.52 -7.77 18.37
N SER A 420 -17.91 -6.77 19.16
CA SER A 420 -18.43 -5.50 18.64
C SER A 420 -17.38 -4.71 17.87
N GLU A 421 -16.15 -4.72 18.35
CA GLU A 421 -15.01 -4.09 17.68
C GLU A 421 -14.66 -4.81 16.38
N TRP A 422 -14.66 -6.14 16.41
CA TRP A 422 -14.48 -6.97 15.21
C TRP A 422 -15.52 -6.66 14.15
N ILE A 423 -16.81 -6.55 14.51
CA ILE A 423 -17.87 -6.14 13.57
C ILE A 423 -17.60 -4.72 13.01
N SER A 424 -17.04 -3.83 13.82
CA SER A 424 -16.84 -2.43 13.44
C SER A 424 -15.72 -2.20 12.46
N TYR A 425 -14.60 -2.94 12.52
CA TYR A 425 -13.42 -2.66 11.69
C TYR A 425 -12.74 -3.89 11.09
N GLY A 426 -13.12 -5.08 11.55
CA GLY A 426 -12.74 -6.34 10.96
C GLY A 426 -11.24 -6.63 10.96
N PRO A 427 -10.83 -7.65 10.19
CA PRO A 427 -9.42 -8.08 10.13
C PRO A 427 -8.49 -7.01 9.57
N GLY A 428 -8.93 -6.22 8.59
CA GLY A 428 -8.15 -5.11 8.03
C GLY A 428 -7.89 -3.99 9.06
N GLY A 429 -8.89 -3.65 9.87
CA GLY A 429 -8.77 -2.66 10.93
C GLY A 429 -7.86 -3.15 12.06
N SER A 430 -8.04 -4.40 12.50
CA SER A 430 -7.14 -5.04 13.49
C SER A 430 -5.68 -5.02 13.02
N ALA A 431 -5.43 -5.39 11.77
CA ALA A 431 -4.09 -5.36 11.18
C ALA A 431 -3.48 -3.96 11.17
N ILE A 432 -4.28 -2.91 10.90
CA ILE A 432 -3.81 -1.52 10.95
C ILE A 432 -3.49 -1.09 12.38
N ILE A 433 -4.33 -1.47 13.35
CA ILE A 433 -4.11 -1.17 14.77
C ILE A 433 -2.81 -1.82 15.25
N ASP A 434 -2.56 -3.09 14.90
CA ASP A 434 -1.29 -3.76 15.16
C ASP A 434 -0.10 -3.00 14.56
N GLN A 435 -0.20 -2.59 13.29
CA GLN A 435 0.86 -1.82 12.65
C GLN A 435 1.12 -0.49 13.34
N TRP A 436 0.06 0.21 13.77
CA TRP A 436 0.15 1.46 14.49
C TRP A 436 0.85 1.26 15.84
N ILE A 437 0.44 0.29 16.64
CA ILE A 437 1.06 0.00 17.93
C ILE A 437 2.52 -0.45 17.73
N CYS A 438 2.81 -1.29 16.74
CA CYS A 438 4.20 -1.69 16.44
C CYS A 438 5.07 -0.50 16.02
N ALA A 439 4.53 0.42 15.21
CA ALA A 439 5.29 1.57 14.71
C ALA A 439 5.69 2.53 15.83
N HIS A 440 4.98 2.56 16.97
CA HIS A 440 5.25 3.46 18.09
C HIS A 440 6.14 2.88 19.19
N ALA A 441 6.67 1.67 19.04
CA ALA A 441 7.54 1.04 20.03
C ALA A 441 8.94 1.67 20.11
N ARG A 442 9.60 1.57 21.27
CA ARG A 442 11.02 1.96 21.42
C ARG A 442 11.90 1.20 20.44
N TYR A 443 11.71 -0.12 20.36
CA TYR A 443 12.39 -0.99 19.43
C TYR A 443 11.36 -1.84 18.68
N PHE A 444 11.60 -2.05 17.39
CA PHE A 444 10.80 -2.93 16.55
C PHE A 444 11.64 -4.09 16.02
N ILE A 445 11.06 -5.29 16.06
CA ILE A 445 11.59 -6.52 15.46
C ILE A 445 10.55 -7.05 14.46
N GLY A 446 10.92 -7.12 13.19
CA GLY A 446 10.07 -7.60 12.11
C GLY A 446 10.31 -9.04 11.68
N THR A 447 9.45 -9.53 10.79
CA THR A 447 9.70 -10.74 9.99
C THR A 447 10.15 -10.32 8.58
N SER A 448 11.31 -10.80 8.13
CA SER A 448 11.86 -10.51 6.80
C SER A 448 10.91 -10.97 5.68
N LEU A 449 10.88 -10.25 4.56
CA LEU A 449 10.00 -10.49 3.40
C LEU A 449 8.49 -10.37 3.65
N SER A 450 8.06 -9.98 4.85
CA SER A 450 6.64 -9.69 5.09
C SER A 450 6.30 -8.26 4.72
N THR A 451 5.31 -8.10 3.82
CA THR A 451 4.78 -6.79 3.46
C THR A 451 4.16 -6.06 4.65
N PHE A 452 3.64 -6.79 5.65
CA PHE A 452 3.17 -6.21 6.92
C PHE A 452 4.33 -5.53 7.69
N THR A 453 5.48 -6.19 7.78
CA THR A 453 6.70 -5.62 8.36
C THR A 453 7.13 -4.36 7.62
N TYR A 454 7.10 -4.38 6.28
CA TYR A 454 7.52 -3.22 5.47
C TYR A 454 6.64 -1.99 5.73
N ARG A 455 5.33 -2.17 5.90
CA ARG A 455 4.44 -1.05 6.23
C ARG A 455 4.77 -0.40 7.58
N ILE A 456 5.16 -1.21 8.58
CA ILE A 456 5.61 -0.71 9.89
C ILE A 456 6.92 0.07 9.76
N ILE A 457 7.90 -0.48 9.04
CA ILE A 457 9.20 0.17 8.82
C ILE A 457 9.02 1.53 8.16
N GLU A 458 8.22 1.60 7.11
CA GLU A 458 7.94 2.87 6.43
C GLU A 458 7.27 3.89 7.35
N GLU A 459 6.34 3.45 8.19
CA GLU A 459 5.68 4.34 9.16
C GLU A 459 6.68 4.87 10.19
N ARG A 460 7.59 4.01 10.68
CA ARG A 460 8.69 4.38 11.57
C ARG A 460 9.66 5.36 10.89
N SER A 461 9.98 5.14 9.62
CA SER A 461 10.81 6.06 8.82
C SER A 461 10.15 7.42 8.64
N ILE A 462 8.83 7.46 8.40
CA ILE A 462 8.06 8.71 8.29
C ILE A 462 8.07 9.50 9.61
N MET A 463 7.97 8.79 10.74
CA MET A 463 8.04 9.40 12.08
C MET A 463 9.46 9.87 12.47
N GLY A 464 10.49 9.41 11.75
CA GLY A 464 11.88 9.75 12.05
C GLY A 464 12.52 8.89 13.15
N PHE A 465 12.09 7.63 13.30
CA PHE A 465 12.79 6.67 14.16
C PHE A 465 14.19 6.35 13.63
N LEU A 466 15.12 6.11 14.54
CA LEU A 466 16.48 5.68 14.20
C LEU A 466 16.49 4.25 13.63
N LEU A 467 17.40 3.99 12.69
CA LEU A 467 17.51 2.72 11.97
C LEU A 467 17.78 1.52 12.89
N ASN A 468 18.62 1.69 13.90
CA ASN A 468 18.93 0.67 14.91
C ASN A 468 17.71 0.27 15.76
N THR A 469 16.67 1.11 15.81
CA THR A 469 15.40 0.79 16.48
C THR A 469 14.36 0.19 15.53
N THR A 470 14.60 0.21 14.21
CA THR A 470 13.60 -0.07 13.18
C THR A 470 13.96 -1.29 12.32
N LEU A 471 15.22 -1.45 11.93
CA LEU A 471 15.67 -2.45 10.96
C LEU A 471 16.17 -3.74 11.63
N ASN A 472 15.45 -4.23 12.62
CA ASN A 472 15.75 -5.50 13.30
C ASN A 472 14.78 -6.57 12.83
N ASN A 473 15.25 -7.80 12.62
CA ASN A 473 14.37 -8.88 12.17
C ASN A 473 14.75 -10.25 12.69
N PHE A 474 13.73 -11.09 12.79
CA PHE A 474 13.89 -12.52 12.98
C PHE A 474 14.66 -13.16 11.85
N CYS A 475 15.38 -14.22 12.21
CA CYS A 475 16.01 -15.14 11.29
C CYS A 475 15.37 -16.53 11.47
N SER A 476 14.99 -17.17 10.36
CA SER A 476 14.35 -18.50 10.41
C SER A 476 15.29 -19.56 11.03
N ASN A 477 16.54 -19.55 10.56
CA ASN A 477 17.60 -20.46 10.99
C ASN A 477 18.83 -19.65 11.42
N GLY A 478 18.84 -19.13 12.65
CA GLY A 478 19.99 -18.37 13.15
C GLY A 478 19.67 -17.44 14.31
N PRO A 479 20.67 -16.69 14.79
CA PRO A 479 20.45 -15.62 15.77
C PRO A 479 19.67 -14.48 15.13
N ILE A 480 19.05 -13.64 15.98
CA ILE A 480 18.33 -12.44 15.53
C ILE A 480 19.28 -11.48 14.79
N TYR A 481 18.78 -10.84 13.74
CA TYR A 481 19.47 -9.74 13.08
C TYR A 481 19.11 -8.41 13.76
N LEU A 482 20.11 -7.73 14.34
CA LEU A 482 19.98 -6.37 14.85
C LEU A 482 20.80 -5.43 13.98
N TYR A 483 20.20 -4.32 13.56
CA TYR A 483 20.87 -3.35 12.71
C TYR A 483 22.06 -2.72 13.45
N LYS A 484 23.21 -2.67 12.77
CA LYS A 484 24.43 -2.02 13.25
C LYS A 484 24.90 -1.00 12.21
N PRO A 485 25.11 0.27 12.59
CA PRO A 485 25.66 1.27 11.68
C PRO A 485 27.03 0.83 11.15
N ASN A 486 27.30 1.06 9.87
CA ASN A 486 28.61 0.82 9.23
C ASN A 486 29.15 -0.62 9.27
N TYR A 487 28.30 -1.61 9.57
CA TYR A 487 28.67 -3.02 9.56
C TYR A 487 28.09 -3.70 8.31
N TYR A 488 28.90 -3.81 7.25
CA TYR A 488 28.58 -4.72 6.15
C TYR A 488 28.86 -6.14 6.63
N ASN A 489 27.81 -6.95 6.81
CA ASN A 489 27.98 -8.37 7.15
C ASN A 489 28.84 -9.05 6.06
N THR A 490 30.09 -9.36 6.39
CA THR A 490 31.00 -10.16 5.55
C THR A 490 30.79 -11.66 5.74
N GLU A 491 29.92 -12.07 6.65
CA GLU A 491 29.52 -13.47 6.82
C GLU A 491 28.25 -13.74 6.02
N LEU A 492 28.22 -14.86 5.29
CA LEU A 492 27.02 -15.42 4.67
C LEU A 492 26.00 -15.81 5.75
N SER A 493 25.36 -14.84 6.39
CA SER A 493 24.17 -15.08 7.19
C SER A 493 23.04 -15.42 6.24
N THR A 494 22.42 -16.59 6.40
CA THR A 494 21.20 -17.01 5.69
C THR A 494 19.97 -16.13 5.99
N CYS A 495 20.14 -15.13 6.85
CA CYS A 495 19.11 -14.18 7.25
C CYS A 495 19.19 -12.91 6.42
N GLN A 496 18.19 -12.69 5.57
CA GLN A 496 18.06 -11.46 4.80
C GLN A 496 17.65 -10.30 5.71
N SER A 497 18.50 -9.27 5.78
CA SER A 497 18.24 -8.05 6.55
C SER A 497 17.12 -7.22 5.92
N LEU A 498 16.44 -6.45 6.77
CA LEU A 498 15.56 -5.38 6.30
C LEU A 498 16.40 -4.30 5.61
N THR A 499 15.89 -3.77 4.50
CA THR A 499 16.57 -2.73 3.73
C THR A 499 16.22 -1.35 4.30
N GLU A 500 17.23 -0.50 4.41
CA GLU A 500 17.03 0.92 4.71
C GLU A 500 16.52 1.64 3.46
N TRP A 501 15.38 2.31 3.58
CA TRP A 501 14.87 3.22 2.57
C TRP A 501 14.79 4.63 3.17
N PRO A 502 15.65 5.58 2.76
CA PRO A 502 15.60 6.94 3.27
C PRO A 502 14.36 7.65 2.73
N VAL A 503 13.65 8.38 3.60
CA VAL A 503 12.53 9.22 3.16
C VAL A 503 13.07 10.39 2.33
N ILE A 504 12.70 10.44 1.05
CA ILE A 504 13.09 11.52 0.13
C ILE A 504 11.88 12.43 -0.09
N TYR A 505 12.03 13.71 0.28
CA TYR A 505 10.95 14.68 0.19
C TYR A 505 10.88 15.34 -1.18
N GLU A 506 9.71 15.28 -1.79
CA GLU A 506 9.44 16.03 -3.01
C GLU A 506 9.02 17.47 -2.67
N LYS A 507 9.72 18.45 -3.26
CA LYS A 507 9.52 19.88 -2.94
C LYS A 507 8.06 20.35 -3.10
N GLN A 508 7.35 19.89 -4.13
CA GLN A 508 5.97 20.30 -4.39
C GLN A 508 4.96 19.75 -3.36
N TYR A 509 5.31 18.68 -2.64
CA TYR A 509 4.47 18.07 -1.60
C TYR A 509 5.09 18.22 -0.20
N THR A 510 5.90 19.28 -0.02
CA THR A 510 6.61 19.54 1.24
C THR A 510 6.47 21.01 1.64
N ILE A 511 5.84 21.27 2.79
CA ILE A 511 5.61 22.61 3.32
C ILE A 511 6.56 22.86 4.49
N SER A 512 7.50 23.80 4.29
CA SER A 512 8.41 24.25 5.36
C SER A 512 7.66 25.03 6.44
N SER A 513 8.19 25.01 7.66
CA SER A 513 7.63 25.68 8.84
C SER A 513 7.77 27.22 8.83
N SER A 514 8.15 27.84 7.71
CA SER A 514 8.59 29.25 7.66
C SER A 514 7.56 30.26 7.15
N SER A 515 6.25 29.96 7.14
CA SER A 515 5.22 30.96 6.81
C SER A 515 4.35 31.31 8.02
N SER A 516 4.94 32.07 8.96
CA SER A 516 4.16 32.97 9.80
C SER A 516 3.42 33.97 8.89
N PRO A 517 2.12 34.24 9.05
CA PRO A 517 1.41 35.24 8.25
C PRO A 517 1.75 36.64 8.76
N SER A 518 2.92 37.16 8.42
CA SER A 518 3.26 38.56 8.65
C SER A 518 4.40 39.03 7.74
N SER A 519 4.10 39.29 6.48
CA SER A 519 4.65 40.46 5.76
C SER A 519 4.02 40.59 4.37
N LEU A 520 3.06 41.50 4.28
CA LEU A 520 2.81 42.22 3.04
C LEU A 520 4.12 42.95 2.64
N SER A 521 4.54 42.78 1.39
CA SER A 521 5.66 43.48 0.77
C SER A 521 5.50 45.01 0.82
N PRO A 522 6.57 45.79 0.55
CA PRO A 522 6.88 46.06 -0.86
C PRO A 522 8.37 45.98 -1.20
N MET A 523 8.60 45.79 -2.49
CA MET A 523 9.86 45.76 -3.21
C MET A 523 10.85 46.85 -2.78
N ILE A 524 12.14 46.51 -2.73
CA ILE A 524 13.27 47.34 -3.16
C ILE A 524 14.38 46.38 -3.64
N ASN A 525 14.96 46.71 -4.79
CA ASN A 525 16.11 46.07 -5.41
C ASN A 525 17.33 46.07 -4.47
N ASP A 526 18.17 45.04 -4.55
CA ASP A 526 19.59 45.26 -4.79
C ASP A 526 20.28 43.98 -5.29
N GLU A 527 20.84 44.11 -6.49
CA GLU A 527 21.93 43.29 -7.00
C GLU A 527 23.20 43.52 -6.17
N LEU A 528 24.18 42.64 -6.35
CA LEU A 528 25.54 42.62 -5.78
C LEU A 528 25.67 42.05 -4.37
N LEU A 529 26.09 40.78 -4.30
CA LEU A 529 27.51 40.47 -4.08
C LEU A 529 27.74 38.95 -4.22
N SER A 530 28.45 38.63 -5.30
CA SER A 530 29.17 37.38 -5.53
C SER A 530 30.33 37.21 -4.54
N ASN A 531 30.66 35.94 -4.29
CA ASN A 531 31.92 35.43 -3.76
C ASN A 531 32.20 35.67 -2.28
N GLU A 532 32.16 34.59 -1.49
CA GLU A 532 33.40 34.05 -0.92
C GLU A 532 33.20 32.63 -0.36
N TYR A 533 34.03 31.74 -0.88
CA TYR A 533 34.44 30.47 -0.28
C TYR A 533 35.00 30.72 1.12
N ILE A 534 34.51 30.03 2.16
CA ILE A 534 35.34 29.61 3.30
C ILE A 534 34.94 28.19 3.75
N LYS A 535 36.00 27.41 3.88
CA LYS A 535 36.12 26.03 4.35
C LYS A 535 36.21 25.97 5.88
N ASP A 536 35.89 24.78 6.38
CA ASP A 536 36.42 24.09 7.56
C ASP A 536 35.89 24.41 8.98
N ASP A 537 35.61 23.27 9.64
CA ASP A 537 35.69 22.91 11.06
C ASP A 537 34.64 23.40 12.07
N LEU A 538 33.62 22.56 12.30
CA LEU A 538 33.44 21.78 13.55
C LEU A 538 32.31 20.74 13.43
#